data_AF-A0A498QW28-F1
#
_entry.id   AF-A0A498QW28-F1
#
_cell.length_a   1.000
_cell.length_b   1.000
_cell.length_c   1.000
_cell.angle_alpha   90.00
_cell.angle_beta   90.00
_cell.angle_gamma   90.00
#
_symmetry.space_group_name_H-M   'P 1'
#
loop_
_entity.id
_entity.type
_entity.pdbx_description
1 polymer ?
#
loop_
_entity_poly.entity_id
_entity_poly.type
_entity_poly.pdbx_seq_one_letter_code
_entity_poly.pdbx_strand_id
1 'polypeptide(L)'
;MLRVVPEGLAAASAAVDALTARLAAAHAAAIPAITAVVPPAADPVSLETAAGFSAVAGEHGAVAAGGVEELGRSGTSVAESGVSYAIGKHHPDRP
;
A
#
# COMPACT_ATOMS: atom_id res chain seq x y z
N MET A 1 -4.98 26.91 14.27
CA MET A 1 -5.04 27.00 12.79
C MET A 1 -3.84 26.26 12.23
N LEU A 2 -4.04 25.22 11.41
CA LEU A 2 -2.95 24.50 10.73
C LEU A 2 -2.65 25.20 9.39
N ARG A 3 -1.39 25.52 9.14
CA ARG A 3 -0.93 26.09 7.87
C ARG A 3 -0.55 24.95 6.92
N VAL A 4 -1.30 24.79 5.84
CA VAL A 4 -1.01 23.78 4.79
C VAL A 4 -0.10 24.42 3.74
N VAL A 5 0.97 23.71 3.37
CA VAL A 5 1.91 24.13 2.32
C VAL A 5 1.75 23.19 1.12
N PRO A 6 1.31 23.70 -0.05
CA PRO A 6 1.06 22.87 -1.23
C PRO A 6 2.25 22.02 -1.68
N GLU A 7 3.45 22.58 -1.62
CA GLU A 7 4.70 21.89 -1.96
C GLU A 7 4.98 20.72 -1.00
N GLY A 8 4.59 20.86 0.26
CA GLY A 8 4.66 19.78 1.26
C GLY A 8 3.70 18.64 0.95
N LEU A 9 2.50 18.93 0.44
CA LEU A 9 1.56 17.90 -0.01
C LEU A 9 2.04 17.18 -1.28
N ALA A 10 2.64 17.90 -2.22
CA ALA A 10 3.24 17.29 -3.41
C ALA A 10 4.40 16.34 -3.02
N ALA A 11 5.29 16.78 -2.12
CA ALA A 11 6.37 15.93 -1.61
C ALA A 11 5.85 14.71 -0.84
N ALA A 12 4.80 14.88 -0.03
CA ALA A 12 4.17 13.77 0.69
C ALA A 12 3.55 12.74 -0.26
N SER A 13 2.83 13.20 -1.30
CA SER A 13 2.27 12.32 -2.33
C SER A 13 3.36 11.50 -3.04
N ALA A 14 4.44 12.15 -3.48
CA ALA A 14 5.57 11.45 -4.10
C ALA A 14 6.23 10.42 -3.17
N ALA A 15 6.32 10.72 -1.87
CA ALA A 15 6.81 9.77 -0.88
C ALA A 15 5.86 8.56 -0.69
N VAL A 16 4.55 8.79 -0.74
CA VAL A 16 3.53 7.72 -0.70
C VAL A 16 3.63 6.85 -1.95
N ASP A 17 3.82 7.42 -3.14
CA ASP A 17 3.99 6.65 -4.38
C ASP A 17 5.24 5.75 -4.30
N ALA A 18 6.37 6.31 -3.85
CA ALA A 18 7.60 5.54 -3.66
C ALA A 18 7.42 4.43 -2.62
N LEU A 19 6.72 4.70 -1.52
CA LEU A 19 6.42 3.69 -0.49
C LEU A 19 5.51 2.59 -1.03
N THR A 20 4.46 2.96 -1.77
CA THR A 20 3.53 2.04 -2.42
C THR A 20 4.26 1.10 -3.38
N ALA A 21 5.14 1.64 -4.23
CA ALA A 21 5.95 0.85 -5.14
C ALA A 21 6.89 -0.13 -4.41
N ARG A 22 7.55 0.32 -3.34
CA ARG A 22 8.40 -0.56 -2.52
C ARG A 22 7.59 -1.66 -1.83
N LEU A 23 6.41 -1.34 -1.30
CA LEU A 23 5.52 -2.32 -0.67
C LEU A 23 5.04 -3.35 -1.69
N ALA A 24 4.61 -2.92 -2.88
CA ALA A 24 4.21 -3.82 -3.96
C ALA A 24 5.34 -4.79 -4.34
N ALA A 25 6.56 -4.27 -4.53
CA ALA A 25 7.72 -5.08 -4.86
C ALA A 25 8.08 -6.07 -3.74
N ALA A 26 8.03 -5.64 -2.48
CA ALA A 26 8.30 -6.50 -1.34
C ALA A 26 7.29 -7.65 -1.23
N HIS A 27 5.99 -7.38 -1.39
CA HIS A 27 4.96 -8.42 -1.38
C HIS A 27 5.13 -9.38 -2.56
N ALA A 28 5.34 -8.87 -3.78
CA ALA A 28 5.57 -9.70 -4.96
C ALA A 28 6.77 -10.66 -4.78
N ALA A 29 7.85 -10.18 -4.16
CA ALA A 29 9.02 -11.00 -3.85
C ALA A 29 8.76 -12.05 -2.77
N ALA A 30 7.87 -11.77 -1.81
CA ALA A 30 7.58 -12.65 -0.68
C ALA A 30 6.53 -13.73 -1.02
N ILE A 31 5.57 -13.44 -1.92
CA ILE A 31 4.43 -14.33 -2.24
C ILE A 31 4.87 -15.79 -2.49
N PRO A 32 5.84 -16.09 -3.38
CA PRO A 32 6.21 -17.47 -3.65
C PRO A 32 6.72 -18.23 -2.43
N ALA A 33 7.41 -17.54 -1.51
CA ALA A 33 7.98 -18.16 -0.32
C ALA A 33 6.90 -18.49 0.73
N ILE A 34 5.83 -17.69 0.79
CA ILE A 34 4.79 -17.85 1.82
C ILE A 34 3.61 -18.71 1.35
N THR A 35 3.35 -18.80 0.04
CA THR A 35 2.21 -19.57 -0.50
C THR A 35 2.57 -21.00 -0.91
N ALA A 36 3.86 -21.37 -0.91
CA ALA A 36 4.32 -22.70 -1.29
C ALA A 36 4.97 -23.43 -0.10
N VAL A 37 4.25 -23.53 1.02
CA VAL A 37 4.75 -24.20 2.23
C VAL A 37 4.86 -25.70 1.96
N VAL A 38 6.08 -26.25 2.10
CA VAL A 38 6.34 -27.68 1.93
C VAL A 38 6.12 -28.38 3.28
N PRO A 39 5.34 -29.48 3.33
CA PRO A 39 5.12 -30.23 4.56
C PRO A 39 6.43 -30.90 5.03
N PRO A 40 6.72 -30.90 6.35
CA PRO A 40 7.95 -31.50 6.89
C PRO A 40 7.93 -33.03 6.89
N ALA A 41 6.74 -33.65 6.82
CA ALA A 41 6.53 -35.09 6.75
C ALA A 41 5.22 -35.42 5.99
N ALA A 42 5.02 -36.70 5.68
CA ALA A 42 3.85 -37.18 4.93
C ALA A 42 2.65 -37.58 5.81
N ASP A 43 2.71 -37.34 7.13
CA ASP A 43 1.58 -37.59 8.01
C ASP A 43 0.44 -36.57 7.76
N PRO A 44 -0.82 -36.93 8.07
CA PRO A 44 -1.96 -36.06 7.79
C PRO A 44 -1.85 -34.66 8.41
N VAL A 45 -1.29 -34.53 9.61
CA VAL A 45 -1.17 -33.24 10.32
C VAL A 45 -0.18 -32.33 9.60
N SER A 46 0.97 -32.88 9.18
CA SER A 46 1.96 -32.14 8.40
C SER A 46 1.40 -31.63 7.07
N LEU A 47 0.64 -32.47 6.36
CA LEU A 47 0.02 -32.10 5.09
C LEU A 47 -1.05 -31.02 5.27
N GLU A 48 -1.96 -31.21 6.23
CA GLU A 48 -3.03 -30.25 6.53
C GLU A 48 -2.48 -28.89 6.97
N THR A 49 -1.47 -28.91 7.83
CA THR A 49 -0.83 -27.68 8.34
C THR A 49 -0.16 -26.89 7.21
N ALA A 50 0.59 -27.56 6.33
CA ALA A 50 1.23 -26.90 5.19
C ALA A 50 0.21 -26.33 4.18
N ALA A 51 -0.87 -27.08 3.91
CA ALA A 51 -1.96 -26.61 3.06
C ALA A 51 -2.68 -25.41 3.67
N GLY A 52 -2.99 -25.45 4.97
CA GLY A 52 -3.62 -24.36 5.71
C GLY A 52 -2.79 -23.08 5.71
N PHE A 53 -1.49 -23.18 6.00
CA PHE A 53 -0.60 -22.02 5.93
C PHE A 53 -0.51 -21.42 4.52
N SER A 54 -0.41 -22.27 3.50
CA SER A 54 -0.35 -21.83 2.11
C SER A 54 -1.62 -21.09 1.69
N ALA A 55 -2.80 -21.57 2.12
CA ALA A 55 -4.08 -20.92 1.85
C ALA A 55 -4.20 -19.57 2.57
N VAL A 56 -3.92 -19.53 3.87
CA VAL A 56 -3.96 -18.28 4.67
C VAL A 56 -2.96 -17.26 4.12
N ALA A 57 -1.77 -17.68 3.70
CA ALA A 57 -0.79 -16.80 3.06
C ALA A 57 -1.30 -16.23 1.74
N GLY A 58 -2.03 -17.02 0.95
CA GLY A 58 -2.69 -16.55 -0.28
C GLY A 58 -3.76 -15.49 -0.01
N GLU A 59 -4.63 -15.73 0.97
CA GLU A 59 -5.65 -14.76 1.41
C GLU A 59 -5.00 -13.47 1.93
N HIS A 60 -3.97 -13.59 2.77
CA HIS A 60 -3.22 -12.44 3.27
C HIS A 60 -2.57 -11.65 2.14
N GLY A 61 -1.99 -12.33 1.15
CA GLY A 61 -1.41 -11.70 -0.04
C GLY A 61 -2.43 -10.86 -0.82
N ALA A 62 -3.66 -11.35 -0.97
CA ALA A 62 -4.75 -10.61 -1.61
C ALA A 62 -5.15 -9.35 -0.81
N VAL A 63 -5.25 -9.46 0.52
CA VAL A 63 -5.54 -8.32 1.40
C VAL A 63 -4.42 -7.28 1.32
N ALA A 64 -3.16 -7.71 1.32
CA ALA A 64 -2.01 -6.82 1.18
C ALA A 64 -1.99 -6.08 -0.16
N ALA A 65 -2.35 -6.77 -1.26
CA ALA A 65 -2.48 -6.14 -2.57
C ALA A 65 -3.56 -5.05 -2.58
N GLY A 66 -4.73 -5.31 -1.98
CA GLY A 66 -5.78 -4.30 -1.81
C GLY A 66 -5.31 -3.09 -1.00
N GLY A 67 -4.54 -3.32 0.08
CA GLY A 67 -3.95 -2.23 0.87
C GLY A 67 -2.97 -1.36 0.08
N VAL A 68 -2.15 -1.96 -0.79
CA VAL A 68 -1.25 -1.25 -1.71
C VAL A 68 -2.05 -0.39 -2.70
N GLU A 69 -3.14 -0.90 -3.25
CA GLU A 69 -4.01 -0.16 -4.17
C GLU A 69 -4.63 1.07 -3.49
N GLU A 70 -5.22 0.89 -2.30
CA GLU A 70 -5.85 1.99 -1.55
C GLU A 70 -4.83 3.04 -1.10
N LEU A 71 -3.60 2.63 -0.78
CA LEU A 71 -2.52 3.56 -0.46
C LEU A 71 -2.14 4.42 -1.68
N GLY A 72 -2.04 3.83 -2.87
CA GLY A 72 -1.79 4.57 -4.12
C GLY A 72 -2.91 5.56 -4.44
N ARG A 73 -4.18 5.15 -4.25
CA ARG A 73 -5.33 6.04 -4.41
C ARG A 73 -5.27 7.21 -3.42
N SER A 74 -4.91 6.94 -2.17
CA SER A 74 -4.72 7.97 -1.14
C SER A 74 -3.60 8.96 -1.51
N GLY A 75 -2.49 8.47 -2.05
CA GLY A 75 -1.39 9.30 -2.57
C GLY A 75 -1.85 10.27 -3.66
N THR A 76 -2.71 9.82 -4.57
CA THR A 76 -3.33 10.66 -5.62
C THR A 76 -4.21 11.74 -5.01
N SER A 77 -5.08 11.40 -4.05
CA SER A 77 -5.93 12.39 -3.36
C SER A 77 -5.13 13.44 -2.60
N VAL A 78 -3.95 13.10 -2.06
CA VAL A 78 -3.02 14.06 -1.44
C VAL A 78 -2.44 15.02 -2.49
N ALA A 79 -2.09 14.53 -3.68
CA ALA A 79 -1.63 15.40 -4.78
C ALA A 79 -2.73 16.38 -5.23
N GLU A 80 -3.95 15.89 -5.42
CA GLU A 80 -5.13 16.71 -5.78
C GLU A 80 -5.42 17.79 -4.73
N SER A 81 -5.29 17.43 -3.46
CA SER A 81 -5.40 18.38 -2.34
C SER A 81 -4.30 19.45 -2.42
N GLY A 82 -3.06 19.04 -2.74
CA GLY A 82 -1.93 19.96 -2.98
C GLY A 82 -2.24 20.99 -4.07
N VAL A 83 -2.78 20.55 -5.21
CA VAL A 83 -3.22 21.44 -6.29
C VAL A 83 -4.33 22.38 -5.83
N SER A 84 -5.32 21.87 -5.09
CA SER A 84 -6.44 22.69 -4.59
C SER A 84 -5.98 23.80 -3.65
N TYR A 85 -5.07 23.49 -2.71
CA TYR A 85 -4.46 24.50 -1.84
C TYR A 85 -3.57 25.46 -2.61
N ALA A 86 -2.87 24.99 -3.66
CA ALA A 86 -2.07 25.85 -4.53
C ALA A 86 -2.94 26.85 -5.31
N ILE A 87 -4.11 26.44 -5.80
CA ILE A 87 -5.05 27.34 -6.47
C ILE A 87 -5.67 28.31 -5.45
N GLY A 88 -6.06 27.81 -4.27
CA GLY A 88 -6.62 28.63 -3.18
C GLY A 88 -5.69 29.75 -2.72
N LYS A 89 -4.36 29.51 -2.61
CA LYS A 89 -3.38 30.57 -2.31
C LYS A 89 -3.22 31.61 -3.44
N HIS A 90 -3.62 31.27 -4.66
CA HIS A 90 -3.57 32.16 -5.83
C HIS A 90 -4.89 32.91 -6.06
N HIS A 91 -5.95 32.64 -5.28
CA HIS A 91 -7.14 33.49 -5.30
C HIS A 91 -6.81 34.80 -4.57
N PRO A 92 -6.75 35.95 -5.26
CA PRO A 92 -6.47 37.23 -4.63
C PRO A 92 -7.54 37.51 -3.58
N ASP A 93 -7.13 38.07 -2.44
CA ASP A 93 -7.98 38.46 -1.31
C ASP A 93 -9.40 38.82 -1.75
N ARG A 94 -10.37 37.99 -1.38
CA ARG A 94 -11.75 38.47 -1.24
C ARG A 94 -11.80 39.39 -0.02
N PRO A 95 -12.53 40.51 -0.08
CA PRO A 95 -12.78 41.34 1.09
C PRO A 95 -13.48 40.57 2.20
#